data_AF-A0A928Q9H4-F1
#
_entry.id   AF-A0A928Q9H4-F1
#
_cell.length_a   1.000
_cell.length_b   1.000
_cell.length_c   1.000
_cell.angle_alpha   90.00
_cell.angle_beta   90.00
_cell.angle_gamma   90.00
#
_symmetry.space_group_name_H-M   'P 1'
#
loop_
_entity.id
_entity.type
_entity.pdbx_description
1 polymer ?
#
loop_
_entity_poly.entity_id
_entity_poly.type
_entity_poly.pdbx_seq_one_letter_code
_entity_poly.pdbx_strand_id
1 'polypeptide(L)'
;MNLKKTIAFLTGIACSASMVLCGTLISGSADDSTIKIMSIGDSITDGFGTDGSYRKFLYNGLTESGYSIDMVGPQWSWGDATYTDSETGESFTYDAAHCGYSGYAIKEYSGRSGILETIKNGSYLSEYTPDIVILQIGTNDVIDNYNIDTAGERLEELAGYILENISSESALFITTIPDLDPNRSDVYSWFGNHRHSADWQTNYSDEEVEVLVQQQVDNYNAQVKALVEEKQAEGVSNIYYGNVNSAVTDVKTQLKDGVHPNDTGFKLMGEYWTGIIKAYLSGESVQPTEPSTEATDPTEASTEATDPTETPTETTESTEASTVATDPTEAPTETTESTEASTVATDPTETTEPTEENHKKGDLNGDGNITVSDAAILGKFLTKQTDSLSIETDPLYVCDMNSDEKINVFDLVILKRMLVEA
;
A
#
# COMPACT_ATOMS: atom_id res chain seq x y z
N MET A 1 54.64 15.19 63.15
CA MET A 1 53.50 14.45 63.73
C MET A 1 52.83 13.70 62.58
N ASN A 2 52.71 12.38 62.49
CA ASN A 2 53.44 11.20 63.00
C ASN A 2 53.12 10.14 61.92
N LEU A 3 54.12 9.66 61.15
CA LEU A 3 54.76 8.34 61.36
C LEU A 3 53.88 7.19 60.79
N LYS A 4 54.26 6.30 59.86
CA LYS A 4 55.55 5.66 59.54
C LYS A 4 55.42 4.86 58.22
N LYS A 5 56.57 4.61 57.59
CA LYS A 5 56.90 3.69 56.48
C LYS A 5 56.23 2.29 56.56
N THR A 6 56.06 1.55 55.45
CA THR A 6 57.01 0.53 54.91
C THR A 6 56.38 -0.30 53.76
N ILE A 7 57.26 -0.66 52.82
CA ILE A 7 57.19 -1.58 51.66
C ILE A 7 56.69 -3.00 52.02
N ALA A 8 55.98 -3.69 51.10
CA ALA A 8 56.30 -5.06 50.64
C ALA A 8 55.25 -5.64 49.67
N PHE A 9 55.72 -6.05 48.49
CA PHE A 9 55.14 -7.09 47.64
C PHE A 9 55.43 -8.44 48.31
N LEU A 10 54.47 -9.38 48.39
CA LEU A 10 54.71 -10.80 48.13
C LEU A 10 53.39 -11.60 47.99
N THR A 11 53.41 -12.42 46.96
CA THR A 11 52.62 -13.60 46.60
C THR A 11 52.00 -14.45 47.72
N GLY A 12 50.78 -14.95 47.44
CA GLY A 12 50.55 -16.40 47.49
C GLY A 12 49.41 -16.93 48.38
N ILE A 13 48.63 -17.80 47.74
CA ILE A 13 47.85 -18.94 48.27
C ILE A 13 46.35 -18.70 48.48
N ALA A 14 45.62 -19.41 47.62
CA ALA A 14 44.18 -19.62 47.61
C ALA A 14 43.70 -20.42 48.83
N CYS A 15 42.54 -20.04 49.37
CA CYS A 15 41.63 -20.95 50.04
C CYS A 15 40.20 -20.60 49.61
N SER A 16 39.56 -21.60 49.02
CA SER A 16 38.16 -21.64 48.61
C SER A 16 37.22 -21.41 49.80
N ALA A 17 36.30 -20.46 49.64
CA ALA A 17 35.07 -20.39 50.43
C ALA A 17 33.92 -20.14 49.44
N SER A 18 33.11 -21.17 49.22
CA SER A 18 31.84 -21.08 48.54
C SER A 18 30.95 -20.11 49.28
N MET A 19 30.83 -18.88 48.77
CA MET A 19 29.83 -17.94 49.23
C MET A 19 28.55 -18.29 48.50
N VAL A 20 27.62 -18.96 49.20
CA VAL A 20 26.22 -19.04 48.78
C VAL A 20 25.70 -17.61 48.78
N LEU A 21 25.74 -16.97 47.61
CA LEU A 21 25.00 -15.74 47.39
C LEU A 21 23.53 -16.17 47.32
N CYS A 22 22.83 -16.03 48.45
CA CYS A 22 21.38 -16.00 48.46
C CYS A 22 20.98 -14.75 47.69
N GLY A 23 20.89 -14.88 46.37
CA GLY A 23 20.31 -13.87 45.50
C GLY A 23 18.87 -13.71 45.94
N THR A 24 18.58 -12.63 46.66
CA THR A 24 17.22 -12.11 46.73
C THR A 24 16.83 -11.82 45.29
N LEU A 25 16.03 -12.71 44.70
CA LEU A 25 15.30 -12.40 43.48
C LEU A 25 14.42 -11.22 43.85
N ILE A 26 14.85 -10.01 43.48
CA ILE A 26 13.91 -8.93 43.28
C ILE A 26 13.15 -9.37 42.03
N SER A 27 12.05 -10.10 42.24
CA SER A 27 10.99 -10.16 41.25
C SER A 27 10.52 -8.71 41.08
N GLY A 28 11.08 -8.01 40.10
CA GLY A 28 10.33 -6.92 39.49
C GLY A 28 9.04 -7.56 38.99
N SER A 29 7.91 -7.09 39.51
CA SER A 29 6.64 -7.32 38.83
C SER A 29 6.83 -6.77 37.43
N ALA A 30 6.80 -7.63 36.42
CA ALA A 30 6.52 -7.17 35.06
C ALA A 30 5.22 -6.36 35.19
N ASP A 31 5.28 -5.08 34.81
CA ASP A 31 4.09 -4.25 34.78
C ASP A 31 3.13 -4.94 33.79
N ASP A 32 2.00 -5.43 34.30
CA ASP A 32 0.98 -6.19 33.55
C ASP A 32 0.13 -5.23 32.68
N SER A 33 0.74 -4.14 32.21
CA SER A 33 0.09 -3.13 31.40
C SER A 33 0.04 -3.61 29.96
N THR A 34 -1.17 -3.86 29.47
CA THR A 34 -1.42 -4.10 28.05
C THR A 34 -0.97 -2.91 27.22
N ILE A 35 -0.16 -3.17 26.19
CA ILE A 35 0.40 -2.17 25.28
C ILE A 35 -0.56 -1.95 24.12
N LYS A 36 -1.02 -0.72 23.93
CA LYS A 36 -1.92 -0.35 22.84
C LYS A 36 -1.16 0.04 21.58
N ILE A 37 -1.37 -0.70 20.51
CA ILE A 37 -0.73 -0.44 19.22
C ILE A 37 -1.77 -0.01 18.18
N MET A 38 -1.62 1.20 17.65
CA MET A 38 -2.43 1.69 16.53
C MET A 38 -1.62 1.67 15.24
N SER A 39 -2.00 0.78 14.31
CA SER A 39 -1.47 0.80 12.95
C SER A 39 -2.31 1.74 12.07
N ILE A 40 -1.71 2.85 11.64
CA ILE A 40 -2.31 3.86 10.76
C ILE A 40 -1.72 3.71 9.36
N GLY A 41 -2.57 3.68 8.33
CA GLY A 41 -2.06 3.62 6.96
C GLY A 41 -3.09 3.44 5.86
N ASP A 42 -2.59 3.07 4.69
CA ASP A 42 -3.40 2.79 3.50
C ASP A 42 -3.84 1.32 3.40
N SER A 43 -4.05 0.83 2.18
CA SER A 43 -4.45 -0.54 1.85
C SER A 43 -3.47 -1.60 2.34
N ILE A 44 -2.17 -1.26 2.45
CA ILE A 44 -1.19 -2.20 2.98
C ILE A 44 -1.44 -2.42 4.47
N THR A 45 -1.78 -1.38 5.23
CA THR A 45 -2.17 -1.51 6.65
C THR A 45 -3.57 -2.11 6.81
N ASP A 46 -4.51 -1.73 5.95
CA ASP A 46 -5.86 -2.32 5.89
C ASP A 46 -5.80 -3.85 5.70
N GLY A 47 -4.90 -4.32 4.83
CA GLY A 47 -4.81 -5.72 4.42
C GLY A 47 -5.63 -6.00 3.17
N PHE A 48 -5.67 -5.06 2.23
CA PHE A 48 -6.43 -5.23 0.98
C PHE A 48 -6.01 -6.51 0.26
N GLY A 49 -6.96 -7.43 0.13
CA GLY A 49 -6.74 -8.72 -0.53
C GLY A 49 -6.00 -9.76 0.30
N THR A 50 -5.53 -9.43 1.51
CA THR A 50 -4.89 -10.36 2.46
C THR A 50 -5.20 -9.91 3.90
N ASP A 51 -6.27 -10.49 4.45
CA ASP A 51 -6.84 -10.12 5.75
C ASP A 51 -5.78 -10.10 6.87
N GLY A 52 -5.86 -9.08 7.72
CA GLY A 52 -4.99 -8.90 8.87
C GLY A 52 -3.59 -8.35 8.56
N SER A 53 -3.20 -8.21 7.28
CA SER A 53 -1.96 -7.51 6.88
C SER A 53 -0.71 -8.08 7.60
N TYR A 54 0.34 -7.27 7.78
CA TYR A 54 1.47 -7.51 8.67
C TYR A 54 1.06 -7.54 10.14
N ARG A 55 -0.08 -6.94 10.48
CA ARG A 55 -0.56 -6.76 11.86
C ARG A 55 -0.80 -8.10 12.57
N LYS A 56 -1.34 -9.09 11.86
CA LYS A 56 -1.54 -10.44 12.41
C LYS A 56 -0.22 -11.10 12.84
N PHE A 57 0.82 -10.95 12.03
CA PHE A 57 2.15 -11.49 12.31
C PHE A 57 2.89 -10.69 13.39
N LEU A 58 2.75 -9.36 13.38
CA LEU A 58 3.24 -8.49 14.44
C LEU A 58 2.63 -8.85 15.80
N TYR A 59 1.29 -8.98 15.86
CA TYR A 59 0.57 -9.36 17.07
C TYR A 59 1.03 -10.73 17.58
N ASN A 60 1.09 -11.74 16.70
CA ASN A 60 1.56 -13.06 17.07
C ASN A 60 3.01 -13.03 17.58
N GLY A 61 3.91 -12.34 16.88
CA GLY A 61 5.33 -12.25 17.27
C GLY A 61 5.56 -11.55 18.62
N LEU A 62 4.78 -10.50 18.93
CA LEU A 62 4.84 -9.81 20.22
C LEU A 62 4.23 -10.65 21.35
N THR A 63 3.09 -11.29 21.13
CA THR A 63 2.43 -12.14 22.13
C THR A 63 3.24 -13.40 22.44
N GLU A 64 3.83 -14.05 21.43
CA GLU A 64 4.79 -15.15 21.63
C GLU A 64 6.05 -14.71 22.38
N SER A 65 6.41 -13.42 22.29
CA SER A 65 7.51 -12.83 23.04
C SER A 65 7.12 -12.44 24.48
N GLY A 66 5.88 -12.70 24.91
CA GLY A 66 5.41 -12.49 26.28
C GLY A 66 4.83 -11.11 26.56
N TYR A 67 4.60 -10.29 25.53
CA TYR A 67 3.94 -8.99 25.69
C TYR A 67 2.41 -9.13 25.64
N SER A 68 1.72 -8.35 26.48
CA SER A 68 0.28 -8.18 26.45
C SER A 68 -0.06 -7.05 25.49
N ILE A 69 -0.74 -7.34 24.38
CA ILE A 69 -0.99 -6.38 23.29
C ILE A 69 -2.51 -6.17 23.12
N ASP A 70 -2.91 -4.91 22.92
CA ASP A 70 -4.24 -4.47 22.48
C ASP A 70 -4.05 -3.73 21.16
N MET A 71 -4.54 -4.27 20.06
CA MET A 71 -4.52 -3.52 18.80
C MET A 71 -5.69 -2.54 18.86
N VAL A 72 -5.47 -1.28 18.49
CA VAL A 72 -6.51 -0.26 18.62
C VAL A 72 -6.71 0.51 17.33
N GLY A 73 -7.95 0.91 17.08
CA GLY A 73 -8.35 1.71 15.94
C GLY A 73 -9.82 1.54 15.60
N PRO A 74 -10.35 2.38 14.69
CA PRO A 74 -11.77 2.40 14.35
C PRO A 74 -12.23 1.22 13.49
N GLN A 75 -11.30 0.49 12.88
CA GLN A 75 -11.60 -0.58 11.95
C GLN A 75 -11.41 -1.93 12.64
N TRP A 76 -12.40 -2.83 12.46
CA TRP A 76 -12.41 -4.20 13.00
C TRP A 76 -12.18 -4.35 14.52
N SER A 77 -12.59 -3.36 15.33
CA SER A 77 -12.41 -3.35 16.80
C SER A 77 -13.40 -4.22 17.60
N TRP A 78 -14.04 -5.21 16.96
CA TRP A 78 -15.16 -5.97 17.54
C TRP A 78 -14.78 -7.36 18.08
N GLY A 79 -13.51 -7.77 17.91
CA GLY A 79 -12.97 -9.01 18.47
C GLY A 79 -11.86 -9.65 17.63
N ASP A 80 -11.32 -10.75 18.17
CA ASP A 80 -10.20 -11.48 17.58
C ASP A 80 -10.58 -12.15 16.25
N ALA A 81 -9.59 -12.23 15.36
CA ALA A 81 -9.63 -13.01 14.13
C ALA A 81 -8.67 -14.21 14.20
N THR A 82 -8.81 -15.16 13.28
CA THR A 82 -7.92 -16.32 13.16
C THR A 82 -7.24 -16.31 11.80
N TYR A 83 -5.91 -16.46 11.81
CA TYR A 83 -5.12 -16.77 10.63
C TYR A 83 -4.84 -18.27 10.60
N THR A 84 -4.89 -18.85 9.40
CA THR A 84 -4.42 -20.22 9.16
C THR A 84 -3.59 -20.20 7.89
N ASP A 85 -2.33 -20.58 8.00
CA ASP A 85 -1.42 -20.72 6.88
C ASP A 85 -1.90 -21.87 5.99
N SER A 86 -2.15 -21.58 4.71
CA SER A 86 -2.68 -22.59 3.78
C SER A 86 -1.67 -23.67 3.41
N GLU A 87 -0.38 -23.40 3.55
CA GLU A 87 0.69 -24.33 3.20
C GLU A 87 1.10 -25.21 4.37
N THR A 88 1.29 -24.62 5.55
CA THR A 88 1.76 -25.34 6.74
C THR A 88 0.62 -25.87 7.62
N GLY A 89 -0.55 -25.23 7.56
CA GLY A 89 -1.67 -25.50 8.46
C GLY A 89 -1.51 -24.90 9.86
N GLU A 90 -0.44 -24.12 10.10
CA GLU A 90 -0.26 -23.38 11.35
C GLU A 90 -1.35 -22.32 11.51
N SER A 91 -1.85 -22.13 12.73
CA SER A 91 -2.95 -21.20 13.00
C SER A 91 -2.78 -20.50 14.32
N PHE A 92 -3.14 -19.22 14.36
CA PHE A 92 -3.13 -18.39 15.56
C PHE A 92 -4.26 -17.36 15.53
N THR A 93 -4.64 -16.87 16.71
CA THR A 93 -5.60 -15.78 16.88
C THR A 93 -4.88 -14.45 17.02
N TYR A 94 -5.46 -13.39 16.47
CA TYR A 94 -4.91 -12.05 16.56
C TYR A 94 -6.01 -11.01 16.74
N ASP A 95 -5.67 -9.91 17.42
CA ASP A 95 -6.54 -8.74 17.48
C ASP A 95 -6.50 -8.01 16.12
N ALA A 96 -7.68 -7.90 15.49
CA ALA A 96 -7.81 -7.41 14.14
C ALA A 96 -7.90 -5.88 14.04
N ALA A 97 -7.96 -5.14 15.15
CA ALA A 97 -8.22 -3.71 15.11
C ALA A 97 -7.09 -2.91 14.43
N HIS A 98 -7.46 -1.83 13.73
CA HIS A 98 -6.50 -0.92 13.09
C HIS A 98 -7.13 0.41 12.62
N CYS A 99 -6.30 1.29 12.07
CA CYS A 99 -6.65 2.57 11.47
C CYS A 99 -6.14 2.64 10.01
N GLY A 100 -6.38 1.55 9.26
CA GLY A 100 -5.98 1.39 7.87
C GLY A 100 -7.14 1.70 6.90
N TYR A 101 -6.85 2.38 5.80
CA TYR A 101 -7.85 2.80 4.83
C TYR A 101 -7.37 2.60 3.39
N SER A 102 -7.94 1.61 2.70
CA SER A 102 -7.59 1.31 1.32
C SER A 102 -7.76 2.52 0.38
N GLY A 103 -6.72 2.80 -0.40
CA GLY A 103 -6.71 3.88 -1.39
C GLY A 103 -6.42 5.29 -0.85
N TYR A 104 -6.11 5.43 0.44
CA TYR A 104 -5.85 6.74 1.04
C TYR A 104 -4.43 7.23 0.78
N ALA A 105 -4.30 8.54 0.61
CA ALA A 105 -3.04 9.26 0.53
C ALA A 105 -2.65 9.82 1.91
N ILE A 106 -1.45 10.41 2.01
CA ILE A 106 -0.99 11.10 3.22
C ILE A 106 -1.99 12.19 3.65
N LYS A 107 -2.37 13.03 2.69
CA LYS A 107 -3.34 14.13 2.81
C LYS A 107 -4.30 14.10 1.64
N GLU A 108 -5.51 14.62 1.84
CA GLU A 108 -6.52 14.71 0.80
C GLU A 108 -6.03 15.56 -0.38
N TYR A 109 -6.34 15.10 -1.59
CA TYR A 109 -6.25 15.88 -2.82
C TYR A 109 -7.34 15.43 -3.80
N SER A 110 -7.48 16.13 -4.92
CA SER A 110 -8.51 15.82 -5.92
C SER A 110 -8.44 14.35 -6.36
N GLY A 111 -9.44 13.56 -5.96
CA GLY A 111 -9.54 12.13 -6.29
C GLY A 111 -9.05 11.16 -5.22
N ARG A 112 -8.44 11.63 -4.13
CA ARG A 112 -7.93 10.79 -3.03
C ARG A 112 -8.27 11.37 -1.67
N SER A 113 -8.87 10.56 -0.80
CA SER A 113 -9.01 10.87 0.61
C SER A 113 -7.65 10.80 1.32
N GLY A 114 -7.48 11.61 2.37
CA GLY A 114 -6.25 11.64 3.16
C GLY A 114 -6.38 11.02 4.54
N ILE A 115 -5.29 10.40 5.00
CA ILE A 115 -5.20 9.87 6.37
C ILE A 115 -5.29 11.00 7.39
N LEU A 116 -4.61 12.13 7.16
CA LEU A 116 -4.65 13.28 8.06
C LEU A 116 -6.07 13.74 8.35
N GLU A 117 -6.87 13.96 7.31
CA GLU A 117 -8.25 14.42 7.44
C GLU A 117 -9.10 13.37 8.16
N THR A 118 -8.94 12.09 7.84
CA THR A 118 -9.70 11.00 8.47
C THR A 118 -9.42 10.88 9.96
N ILE A 119 -8.15 10.83 10.38
CA ILE A 119 -7.82 10.68 11.81
C ILE A 119 -8.16 11.94 12.63
N LYS A 120 -8.16 13.12 11.99
CA LYS A 120 -8.65 14.36 12.57
C LYS A 120 -10.14 14.33 12.81
N ASN A 121 -10.92 14.03 11.77
CA ASN A 121 -12.38 14.04 11.84
C ASN A 121 -12.92 12.98 12.81
N GLY A 122 -12.23 11.84 12.91
CA GLY A 122 -12.56 10.77 13.84
C GLY A 122 -12.10 10.99 15.28
N SER A 123 -11.19 11.94 15.54
CA SER A 123 -10.55 12.12 16.86
C SER A 123 -9.86 10.85 17.40
N TYR A 124 -9.41 9.97 16.49
CA TYR A 124 -9.04 8.59 16.83
C TYR A 124 -7.89 8.48 17.84
N LEU A 125 -6.89 9.35 17.76
CA LEU A 125 -5.76 9.31 18.69
C LEU A 125 -6.20 9.54 20.15
N SER A 126 -7.17 10.44 20.35
CA SER A 126 -7.75 10.71 21.67
C SER A 126 -8.76 9.65 22.12
N GLU A 127 -9.44 9.00 21.18
CA GLU A 127 -10.42 7.94 21.47
C GLU A 127 -9.74 6.63 21.88
N TYR A 128 -8.71 6.22 21.13
CA TYR A 128 -8.06 4.92 21.32
C TYR A 128 -6.83 5.00 22.24
N THR A 129 -6.22 6.18 22.42
CA THR A 129 -5.09 6.41 23.34
C THR A 129 -3.93 5.43 23.15
N PRO A 130 -3.29 5.35 21.96
CA PRO A 130 -2.24 4.37 21.70
C PRO A 130 -0.94 4.68 22.47
N ASP A 131 -0.27 3.63 22.92
CA ASP A 131 1.10 3.70 23.46
C ASP A 131 2.13 3.69 22.32
N ILE A 132 1.80 3.01 21.21
CA ILE A 132 2.62 2.93 20.01
C ILE A 132 1.75 3.19 18.79
N VAL A 133 2.19 4.10 17.93
CA VAL A 133 1.63 4.32 16.60
C VAL A 133 2.63 3.83 15.56
N ILE A 134 2.16 3.00 14.63
CA ILE A 134 2.90 2.61 13.42
C ILE A 134 2.23 3.27 12.23
N LEU A 135 2.92 4.21 11.59
CA LEU A 135 2.44 4.94 10.41
C LEU A 135 3.13 4.43 9.14
N GLN A 136 2.36 3.78 8.26
CA GLN A 136 2.78 3.44 6.90
C GLN A 136 1.77 4.00 5.90
N ILE A 137 2.20 5.02 5.15
CA ILE A 137 1.37 5.72 4.17
C ILE A 137 2.26 6.19 3.01
N GLY A 138 1.66 6.68 1.92
CA GLY A 138 2.37 7.26 0.77
C GLY A 138 2.36 6.39 -0.49
N THR A 139 1.92 5.13 -0.40
CA THR A 139 1.83 4.23 -1.56
C THR A 139 0.98 4.84 -2.67
N ASN A 140 -0.18 5.39 -2.30
CA ASN A 140 -1.12 5.99 -3.25
C ASN A 140 -0.62 7.33 -3.81
N ASP A 141 0.15 8.08 -3.04
CA ASP A 141 0.84 9.27 -3.52
C ASP A 141 1.83 8.92 -4.63
N VAL A 142 2.58 7.83 -4.44
CA VAL A 142 3.55 7.33 -5.45
C VAL A 142 2.82 6.79 -6.67
N ILE A 143 1.80 5.95 -6.49
CA ILE A 143 0.98 5.41 -7.60
C ILE A 143 0.41 6.55 -8.47
N ASP A 144 -0.13 7.59 -7.83
CA ASP A 144 -0.74 8.71 -8.55
C ASP A 144 0.28 9.73 -9.07
N ASN A 145 1.58 9.55 -8.78
CA ASN A 145 2.64 10.52 -9.08
C ASN A 145 2.33 11.94 -8.55
N TYR A 146 1.73 12.02 -7.36
CA TYR A 146 1.19 13.26 -6.82
C TYR A 146 2.23 14.00 -5.97
N ASN A 147 2.86 15.02 -6.56
CA ASN A 147 3.78 15.93 -5.88
C ASN A 147 4.84 15.22 -5.01
N ILE A 148 5.40 14.12 -5.52
CA ILE A 148 6.26 13.24 -4.72
C ILE A 148 7.51 13.94 -4.20
N ASP A 149 8.09 14.86 -4.95
CA ASP A 149 9.25 15.67 -4.53
C ASP A 149 9.00 16.49 -3.24
N THR A 150 7.74 16.69 -2.86
CA THR A 150 7.30 17.45 -1.69
C THR A 150 6.38 16.64 -0.77
N ALA A 151 6.32 15.31 -0.93
CA ALA A 151 5.48 14.45 -0.11
C ALA A 151 5.85 14.53 1.38
N GLY A 152 7.12 14.77 1.69
CA GLY A 152 7.64 14.98 3.05
C GLY A 152 6.96 16.11 3.81
N GLU A 153 6.57 17.21 3.14
CA GLU A 153 5.84 18.31 3.79
C GLU A 153 4.45 17.87 4.27
N ARG A 154 3.77 17.07 3.45
CA ARG A 154 2.45 16.51 3.78
C ARG A 154 2.56 15.46 4.88
N LEU A 155 3.63 14.67 4.86
CA LEU A 155 3.92 13.67 5.89
C LEU A 155 4.31 14.34 7.22
N GLU A 156 5.05 15.45 7.18
CA GLU A 156 5.39 16.24 8.35
C GLU A 156 4.14 16.77 9.04
N GLU A 157 3.18 17.32 8.29
CA GLU A 157 1.90 17.77 8.85
C GLU A 157 1.13 16.63 9.53
N LEU A 158 1.13 15.44 8.92
CA LEU A 158 0.50 14.25 9.49
C LEU A 158 1.21 13.79 10.76
N ALA A 159 2.54 13.68 10.73
CA ALA A 159 3.35 13.30 11.88
C ALA A 159 3.18 14.29 13.04
N GLY A 160 3.19 15.60 12.73
CA GLY A 160 2.97 16.67 13.70
C GLY A 160 1.62 16.54 14.38
N TYR A 161 0.54 16.33 13.61
CA TYR A 161 -0.78 16.09 14.18
C TYR A 161 -0.80 14.85 15.09
N ILE A 162 -0.13 13.76 14.71
CA ILE A 162 -0.07 12.56 15.55
C ILE A 162 0.65 12.87 16.86
N LEU A 163 1.85 13.45 16.80
CA LEU A 163 2.66 13.80 17.97
C LEU A 163 1.95 14.76 18.93
N GLU A 164 1.17 15.71 18.41
CA GLU A 164 0.37 16.64 19.21
C GLU A 164 -0.80 15.96 19.95
N ASN A 165 -1.25 14.78 19.50
CA ASN A 165 -2.47 14.13 19.97
C ASN A 165 -2.23 12.74 20.58
N ILE A 166 -0.98 12.29 20.68
CA ILE A 166 -0.57 11.14 21.51
C ILE A 166 0.14 11.63 22.78
N SER A 167 0.29 10.75 23.78
CA SER A 167 1.07 11.06 24.98
C SER A 167 2.54 11.30 24.61
N SER A 168 3.25 12.15 25.36
CA SER A 168 4.71 12.30 25.22
C SER A 168 5.47 11.03 25.58
N GLU A 169 4.84 10.11 26.32
CA GLU A 169 5.36 8.78 26.64
C GLU A 169 5.05 7.73 25.55
N SER A 170 4.16 8.06 24.59
CA SER A 170 3.83 7.19 23.46
C SER A 170 4.86 7.35 22.35
N ALA A 171 5.08 6.31 21.55
CA ALA A 171 5.98 6.32 20.40
C ALA A 171 5.25 6.44 19.06
N LEU A 172 5.79 7.25 18.14
CA LEU A 172 5.42 7.27 16.73
C LEU A 172 6.54 6.65 15.88
N PHE A 173 6.26 5.52 15.24
CA PHE A 173 7.10 4.95 14.19
C PHE A 173 6.56 5.37 12.83
N ILE A 174 7.40 6.00 12.01
CA ILE A 174 7.08 6.31 10.61
C ILE A 174 7.97 5.46 9.72
N THR A 175 7.37 4.73 8.79
CA THR A 175 8.10 3.80 7.94
C THR A 175 8.05 4.14 6.46
N THR A 176 9.08 3.71 5.74
CA THR A 176 9.09 3.56 4.28
C THR A 176 7.92 2.71 3.78
N ILE A 177 7.68 2.72 2.46
CA ILE A 177 6.80 1.76 1.77
C ILE A 177 7.62 0.68 1.05
N PRO A 178 7.07 -0.54 0.85
CA PRO A 178 7.67 -1.54 -0.03
C PRO A 178 7.88 -1.03 -1.46
N ASP A 179 8.82 -1.65 -2.18
CA ASP A 179 8.94 -1.48 -3.61
C ASP A 179 7.68 -1.97 -4.33
N LEU A 180 7.45 -1.46 -5.55
CA LEU A 180 6.25 -1.71 -6.34
C LEU A 180 6.60 -2.38 -7.67
N ASP A 181 5.69 -3.21 -8.18
CA ASP A 181 5.78 -3.82 -9.50
C ASP A 181 4.66 -3.26 -10.41
N PRO A 182 4.92 -2.17 -11.15
CA PRO A 182 3.88 -1.44 -11.86
C PRO A 182 3.36 -2.18 -13.10
N ASN A 183 4.05 -3.22 -13.55
CA ASN A 183 3.78 -3.92 -14.81
C ASN A 183 2.90 -5.17 -14.63
N ARG A 184 2.42 -5.43 -13.41
CA ARG A 184 1.45 -6.50 -13.16
C ARG A 184 0.09 -6.16 -13.74
N SER A 185 -0.54 -7.12 -14.40
CA SER A 185 -1.82 -6.94 -15.09
C SER A 185 -2.95 -6.41 -14.20
N ASP A 186 -2.93 -6.78 -12.92
CA ASP A 186 -3.96 -6.42 -11.94
C ASP A 186 -3.94 -4.91 -11.61
N VAL A 187 -2.77 -4.28 -11.68
CA VAL A 187 -2.53 -2.89 -11.26
C VAL A 187 -1.97 -2.00 -12.38
N TYR A 188 -1.79 -2.54 -13.59
CA TYR A 188 -1.14 -1.86 -14.71
C TYR A 188 -1.71 -0.46 -14.98
N SER A 189 -3.04 -0.33 -14.90
CA SER A 189 -3.77 0.93 -15.11
C SER A 189 -3.67 1.91 -13.95
N TRP A 190 -3.33 1.46 -12.75
CA TRP A 190 -3.16 2.32 -11.58
C TRP A 190 -1.95 3.24 -11.74
N PHE A 191 -0.90 2.74 -12.41
CA PHE A 191 0.31 3.51 -12.72
C PHE A 191 0.19 4.36 -13.99
N GLY A 192 -1.02 4.67 -14.46
CA GLY A 192 -1.24 5.43 -15.69
C GLY A 192 -0.44 6.73 -15.78
N ASN A 193 -0.35 7.47 -14.67
CA ASN A 193 0.40 8.74 -14.59
C ASN A 193 1.93 8.59 -14.76
N HIS A 194 2.45 7.37 -14.67
CA HIS A 194 3.87 7.05 -14.90
C HIS A 194 4.14 6.56 -16.31
N ARG A 195 3.10 6.31 -17.13
CA ARG A 195 3.23 5.66 -18.44
C ARG A 195 3.32 6.64 -19.60
N HIS A 196 3.33 7.94 -19.31
CA HIS A 196 3.45 8.97 -20.33
C HIS A 196 4.12 10.24 -19.79
N SER A 197 4.61 11.06 -20.72
CA SER A 197 5.08 12.41 -20.42
C SER A 197 3.95 13.30 -19.87
N ALA A 198 4.30 14.36 -19.13
CA ALA A 198 3.31 15.25 -18.50
C ALA A 198 2.35 15.92 -19.51
N ASP A 199 2.77 16.10 -20.75
CA ASP A 199 1.97 16.62 -21.87
C ASP A 199 1.22 15.53 -22.67
N TRP A 200 1.29 14.27 -22.21
CA TRP A 200 0.66 13.09 -22.81
C TRP A 200 1.08 12.81 -24.26
N GLN A 201 2.23 13.34 -24.71
CA GLN A 201 2.70 13.16 -26.09
C GLN A 201 3.58 11.91 -26.27
N THR A 202 4.25 11.46 -25.21
CA THR A 202 5.17 10.31 -25.26
C THR A 202 4.66 9.24 -24.31
N ASN A 203 4.49 8.01 -24.79
CA ASN A 203 4.27 6.85 -23.94
C ASN A 203 5.60 6.21 -23.61
N TYR A 204 5.77 5.76 -22.38
CA TYR A 204 6.97 5.08 -21.90
C TYR A 204 6.81 3.56 -21.98
N SER A 205 7.92 2.84 -22.17
CA SER A 205 7.94 1.38 -22.11
C SER A 205 7.74 0.88 -20.68
N ASP A 206 7.40 -0.40 -20.54
CA ASP A 206 7.24 -1.03 -19.22
C ASP A 206 8.54 -0.98 -18.40
N GLU A 207 9.70 -1.12 -19.03
CA GLU A 207 11.01 -0.99 -18.38
C GLU A 207 11.29 0.44 -17.92
N GLU A 208 10.92 1.44 -18.72
CA GLU A 208 11.04 2.85 -18.33
C GLU A 208 10.14 3.16 -17.13
N VAL A 209 8.92 2.63 -17.12
CA VAL A 209 7.95 2.80 -16.02
C VAL A 209 8.44 2.13 -14.74
N GLU A 210 9.02 0.94 -14.82
CA GLU A 210 9.60 0.24 -13.64
C GLU A 210 10.72 1.08 -13.00
N VAL A 211 11.60 1.67 -13.82
CA VAL A 211 12.66 2.57 -13.34
C VAL A 211 12.09 3.86 -12.73
N LEU A 212 11.10 4.48 -13.38
CA LEU A 212 10.49 5.72 -12.89
C LEU A 212 9.77 5.51 -11.56
N VAL A 213 8.98 4.43 -11.45
CA VAL A 213 8.26 4.11 -10.21
C VAL A 213 9.23 3.80 -9.08
N GLN A 214 10.30 3.03 -9.34
CA GLN A 214 11.32 2.76 -8.33
C GLN A 214 11.99 4.07 -7.85
N GLN A 215 12.33 4.99 -8.75
CA GLN A 215 12.88 6.29 -8.37
C GLN A 215 11.93 7.10 -7.48
N GLN A 216 10.62 7.03 -7.72
CA GLN A 216 9.63 7.72 -6.89
C GLN A 216 9.46 7.06 -5.52
N VAL A 217 9.52 5.72 -5.44
CA VAL A 217 9.58 4.99 -4.16
C VAL A 217 10.83 5.37 -3.38
N ASP A 218 12.00 5.36 -4.02
CA ASP A 218 13.28 5.73 -3.40
C ASP A 218 13.26 7.18 -2.88
N ASN A 219 12.75 8.11 -3.69
CA ASN A 219 12.60 9.51 -3.32
C ASN A 219 11.68 9.68 -2.11
N TYR A 220 10.52 9.03 -2.12
CA TYR A 220 9.59 9.07 -1.01
C TYR A 220 10.19 8.46 0.27
N ASN A 221 10.79 7.27 0.17
CA ASN A 221 11.42 6.60 1.30
C ASN A 221 12.59 7.42 1.90
N ALA A 222 13.35 8.12 1.07
CA ALA A 222 14.37 9.06 1.53
C ALA A 222 13.76 10.24 2.31
N GLN A 223 12.62 10.77 1.86
CA GLN A 223 11.91 11.83 2.58
C GLN A 223 11.34 11.35 3.93
N VAL A 224 10.88 10.10 4.03
CA VAL A 224 10.47 9.50 5.32
C VAL A 224 11.63 9.51 6.31
N LYS A 225 12.81 9.04 5.87
CA LYS A 225 14.01 9.01 6.71
C LYS A 225 14.43 10.42 7.13
N ALA A 226 14.50 11.34 6.18
CA ALA A 226 14.88 12.73 6.41
C ALA A 226 13.97 13.42 7.43
N LEU A 227 12.65 13.24 7.31
CA LEU A 227 11.67 13.80 8.25
C LEU A 227 11.93 13.34 9.69
N VAL A 228 12.13 12.02 9.89
CA VAL A 228 12.37 11.50 11.25
C VAL A 228 13.68 12.02 11.82
N GLU A 229 14.76 12.01 11.02
CA GLU A 229 16.07 12.51 11.45
C GLU A 229 16.04 14.00 11.78
N GLU A 230 15.32 14.80 10.99
CA GLU A 230 15.10 16.23 11.24
C GLU A 230 14.35 16.45 12.56
N LYS A 231 13.22 15.76 12.78
CA LYS A 231 12.44 15.91 14.03
C LYS A 231 13.24 15.47 15.26
N GLN A 232 14.02 14.40 15.15
CA GLN A 232 14.93 13.99 16.22
C GLN A 232 16.02 15.05 16.49
N ALA A 233 16.58 15.67 15.45
CA ALA A 233 17.53 16.78 15.59
C ALA A 233 16.91 18.04 16.22
N GLU A 234 15.61 18.27 16.01
CA GLU A 234 14.82 19.32 16.66
C GLU A 234 14.48 18.99 18.13
N GLY A 235 14.80 17.79 18.61
CA GLY A 235 14.61 17.36 19.99
C GLY A 235 13.29 16.61 20.25
N VAL A 236 12.57 16.20 19.20
CA VAL A 236 11.41 15.32 19.34
C VAL A 236 11.91 13.89 19.64
N SER A 237 11.76 13.45 20.89
CA SER A 237 12.34 12.19 21.37
C SER A 237 11.47 10.95 21.15
N ASN A 238 10.20 11.12 20.80
CA ASN A 238 9.23 10.03 20.69
C ASN A 238 8.81 9.71 19.23
N ILE A 239 9.66 10.06 18.27
CA ILE A 239 9.52 9.72 16.85
C ILE A 239 10.68 8.83 16.41
N TYR A 240 10.37 7.78 15.63
CA TYR A 240 11.30 6.72 15.24
C TYR A 240 11.15 6.32 13.78
N TYR A 241 12.27 5.95 13.16
CA TYR A 241 12.33 5.58 11.76
C TYR A 241 12.17 4.07 11.60
N GLY A 242 11.23 3.67 10.75
CA GLY A 242 11.08 2.31 10.24
C GLY A 242 11.52 2.21 8.78
N ASN A 243 12.14 1.09 8.42
CA ASN A 243 12.54 0.72 7.08
C ASN A 243 11.89 -0.61 6.68
N VAL A 244 10.55 -0.65 6.65
CA VAL A 244 9.82 -1.86 6.25
C VAL A 244 10.07 -2.24 4.77
N ASN A 245 10.58 -1.31 3.95
CA ASN A 245 10.98 -1.58 2.57
C ASN A 245 12.02 -2.72 2.53
N SER A 246 12.95 -2.73 3.49
CA SER A 246 13.95 -3.80 3.62
C SER A 246 13.39 -5.21 3.89
N ALA A 247 12.11 -5.32 4.28
CA ALA A 247 11.47 -6.61 4.54
C ALA A 247 10.90 -7.27 3.27
N VAL A 248 10.52 -6.48 2.27
CA VAL A 248 9.97 -6.97 0.99
C VAL A 248 11.04 -6.81 -0.08
N THR A 249 11.83 -7.87 -0.29
CA THR A 249 13.01 -7.85 -1.15
C THR A 249 12.79 -8.45 -2.54
N ASP A 250 11.66 -9.13 -2.77
CA ASP A 250 11.30 -9.71 -4.07
C ASP A 250 9.83 -9.41 -4.39
N VAL A 251 9.62 -8.29 -5.07
CA VAL A 251 8.28 -7.80 -5.42
C VAL A 251 7.50 -8.78 -6.31
N LYS A 252 8.17 -9.65 -7.07
CA LYS A 252 7.50 -10.57 -7.99
C LYS A 252 6.84 -11.72 -7.24
N THR A 253 7.43 -12.16 -6.12
CA THR A 253 6.94 -13.29 -5.33
C THR A 253 6.27 -12.89 -4.02
N GLN A 254 6.60 -11.72 -3.47
CA GLN A 254 6.10 -11.27 -2.16
C GLN A 254 4.94 -10.27 -2.27
N LEU A 255 4.70 -9.70 -3.46
CA LEU A 255 3.48 -8.95 -3.75
C LEU A 255 2.46 -9.83 -4.46
N LYS A 256 1.19 -9.66 -4.08
CA LYS A 256 0.04 -10.33 -4.66
C LYS A 256 -0.24 -9.80 -6.07
N ASP A 257 -0.33 -8.49 -6.22
CA ASP A 257 -0.80 -7.80 -7.44
C ASP A 257 0.20 -6.78 -7.99
N GLY A 258 1.33 -6.58 -7.32
CA GLY A 258 2.34 -5.58 -7.65
C GLY A 258 2.32 -4.33 -6.77
N VAL A 259 1.35 -4.22 -5.85
CA VAL A 259 1.30 -3.18 -4.82
C VAL A 259 1.15 -3.78 -3.42
N HIS A 260 0.23 -4.73 -3.26
CA HIS A 260 -0.12 -5.29 -1.97
C HIS A 260 0.72 -6.54 -1.67
N PRO A 261 1.38 -6.63 -0.51
CA PRO A 261 2.03 -7.86 -0.08
C PRO A 261 1.04 -9.04 -0.01
N ASN A 262 1.52 -10.25 -0.27
CA ASN A 262 0.81 -11.48 0.06
C ASN A 262 1.16 -11.93 1.49
N ASP A 263 0.71 -13.11 1.93
CA ASP A 263 1.03 -13.61 3.28
C ASP A 263 2.54 -13.74 3.52
N THR A 264 3.33 -14.13 2.51
CA THR A 264 4.79 -14.19 2.63
C THR A 264 5.38 -12.81 2.87
N GLY A 265 5.01 -11.81 2.06
CA GLY A 265 5.47 -10.43 2.23
C GLY A 265 5.03 -9.84 3.57
N PHE A 266 3.75 -10.00 3.93
CA PHE A 266 3.23 -9.52 5.21
C PHE A 266 3.85 -10.20 6.42
N LYS A 267 4.23 -11.47 6.32
CA LYS A 267 4.96 -12.17 7.38
C LYS A 267 6.32 -11.53 7.62
N LEU A 268 7.09 -11.26 6.56
CA LEU A 268 8.39 -10.59 6.66
C LEU A 268 8.26 -9.18 7.26
N MET A 269 7.23 -8.43 6.84
CA MET A 269 6.94 -7.12 7.43
C MET A 269 6.57 -7.22 8.92
N GLY A 270 5.77 -8.22 9.32
CA GLY A 270 5.39 -8.44 10.71
C GLY A 270 6.56 -8.87 11.60
N GLU A 271 7.46 -9.70 11.08
CA GLU A 271 8.72 -10.09 11.75
C GLU A 271 9.65 -8.87 11.91
N TYR A 272 9.78 -8.04 10.87
CA TYR A 272 10.50 -6.78 10.93
C TYR A 272 9.96 -5.88 12.06
N TRP A 273 8.65 -5.63 12.08
CA TRP A 273 8.03 -4.81 13.11
C TRP A 273 8.15 -5.41 14.50
N THR A 274 8.01 -6.74 14.63
CA THR A 274 8.21 -7.43 15.90
C THR A 274 9.61 -7.17 16.45
N GLY A 275 10.65 -7.25 15.60
CA GLY A 275 12.02 -6.93 16.00
C GLY A 275 12.17 -5.50 16.50
N ILE A 276 11.67 -4.52 15.73
CA ILE A 276 11.77 -3.09 16.06
C ILE A 276 11.03 -2.76 17.37
N ILE A 277 9.79 -3.22 17.52
CA ILE A 277 8.98 -2.93 18.71
C ILE A 277 9.55 -3.62 19.95
N LYS A 278 10.11 -4.83 19.83
CA LYS A 278 10.78 -5.49 20.95
C LYS A 278 12.02 -4.73 21.42
N ALA A 279 12.84 -4.25 20.49
CA ALA A 279 14.01 -3.43 20.83
C ALA A 279 13.59 -2.13 21.53
N TYR A 280 12.52 -1.48 21.05
CA TYR A 280 11.94 -0.31 21.70
C TYR A 280 11.52 -0.60 23.15
N LEU A 281 10.73 -1.65 23.36
CA LEU A 281 10.18 -2.00 24.66
C LEU A 281 11.24 -2.46 25.67
N SER A 282 12.37 -3.02 25.21
CA SER A 282 13.49 -3.40 26.08
C SER A 282 14.44 -2.23 26.40
N GLY A 283 14.22 -1.05 25.80
CA GLY A 283 15.13 0.10 25.90
C GLY A 283 16.43 -0.08 25.11
N GLU A 284 16.46 -1.03 24.17
CA GLU A 284 17.53 -1.17 23.19
C GLU A 284 17.41 -0.11 22.09
N SER A 285 18.51 0.14 21.38
CA SER A 285 18.50 1.07 20.24
C SER A 285 17.59 0.54 19.13
N VAL A 286 16.58 1.32 18.76
CA VAL A 286 15.62 1.04 17.69
C VAL A 286 16.12 1.38 16.28
N GLN A 287 17.31 1.96 16.15
CA GLN A 287 17.87 2.21 14.82
C GLN A 287 18.40 0.91 14.20
N PRO A 288 17.99 0.59 12.95
CA PRO A 288 18.59 -0.51 12.21
C PRO A 288 20.10 -0.25 12.05
N THR A 289 20.93 -1.21 12.46
CA THR A 289 22.36 -1.18 12.13
C THR A 289 22.50 -1.16 10.61
N GLU A 290 22.97 -0.06 10.02
CA GLU A 290 23.42 -0.10 8.63
C GLU A 290 24.53 -1.14 8.50
N PRO A 291 24.55 -1.95 7.42
CA PRO A 291 25.67 -2.85 7.19
C PRO A 291 26.95 -2.03 7.05
N SER A 292 27.88 -2.24 8.00
CA SER A 292 29.23 -1.67 7.95
C SER A 292 29.90 -2.10 6.64
N THR A 293 30.13 -1.14 5.74
CA THR A 293 31.00 -1.30 4.59
C THR A 293 32.45 -1.32 5.07
N GLU A 294 32.88 -2.46 5.61
CA GLU A 294 34.30 -2.73 5.80
C GLU A 294 34.90 -2.99 4.41
N ALA A 295 35.43 -1.92 3.81
CA ALA A 295 36.15 -1.97 2.55
C ALA A 295 37.32 -2.95 2.67
N THR A 296 37.23 -4.08 1.99
CA THR A 296 38.38 -4.97 1.78
C THR A 296 39.21 -4.41 0.64
N ASP A 297 40.39 -3.92 1.03
CA ASP A 297 41.48 -3.43 0.19
C ASP A 297 41.93 -4.51 -0.82
N PRO A 298 41.93 -4.26 -2.14
CA PRO A 298 42.43 -5.24 -3.11
C PRO A 298 43.96 -5.13 -3.17
N THR A 299 44.66 -6.02 -2.47
CA THR A 299 46.10 -6.18 -2.62
C THR A 299 46.44 -6.82 -3.98
N GLU A 300 47.51 -6.28 -4.57
CA GLU A 300 48.03 -6.45 -5.92
C GLU A 300 48.34 -7.89 -6.39
N ALA A 301 48.39 -7.97 -7.73
CA ALA A 301 48.64 -9.09 -8.62
C ALA A 301 49.87 -9.96 -8.34
N SER A 302 49.76 -11.23 -8.75
CA SER A 302 50.88 -11.95 -9.39
C SER A 302 50.36 -12.81 -10.54
N THR A 303 50.85 -12.48 -11.74
CA THR A 303 50.67 -13.17 -13.01
C THR A 303 51.38 -14.51 -13.06
N GLU A 304 50.76 -15.53 -13.65
CA GLU A 304 51.50 -16.51 -14.46
C GLU A 304 50.63 -16.98 -15.62
N ALA A 305 51.19 -16.87 -16.83
CA ALA A 305 50.55 -17.10 -18.10
C ALA A 305 50.83 -18.51 -18.62
N THR A 306 49.81 -19.19 -19.15
CA THR A 306 49.95 -20.23 -20.19
C THR A 306 48.68 -20.31 -21.04
N ASP A 307 48.79 -19.83 -22.27
CA ASP A 307 48.04 -20.27 -23.47
C ASP A 307 48.83 -21.49 -24.07
N PRO A 308 48.34 -22.35 -25.01
CA PRO A 308 47.24 -22.05 -25.94
C PRO A 308 46.32 -23.18 -26.44
N THR A 309 45.31 -22.75 -27.22
CA THR A 309 44.68 -23.41 -28.39
C THR A 309 43.54 -24.43 -28.17
N GLU A 310 42.32 -24.12 -28.65
CA GLU A 310 41.75 -24.61 -29.92
C GLU A 310 40.23 -24.29 -30.04
N THR A 311 39.86 -23.70 -31.19
CA THR A 311 38.49 -23.51 -31.72
C THR A 311 37.99 -24.82 -32.37
N PRO A 312 36.67 -25.10 -32.45
CA PRO A 312 35.88 -24.75 -33.66
C PRO A 312 34.42 -24.32 -33.35
N THR A 313 33.91 -23.22 -33.91
CA THR A 313 33.12 -23.11 -35.17
C THR A 313 31.65 -23.55 -35.05
N GLU A 314 30.75 -22.55 -35.09
CA GLU A 314 29.31 -22.66 -35.40
C GLU A 314 29.06 -23.24 -36.79
N THR A 315 27.90 -23.89 -37.00
CA THR A 315 26.93 -23.66 -38.10
C THR A 315 25.88 -24.77 -38.09
N THR A 316 24.59 -24.42 -38.02
CA THR A 316 23.56 -25.09 -38.83
C THR A 316 22.35 -24.18 -39.08
N GLU A 317 22.15 -23.93 -40.37
CA GLU A 317 21.01 -23.28 -41.02
C GLU A 317 19.72 -24.12 -41.00
N SER A 318 18.63 -23.37 -41.12
CA SER A 318 17.29 -23.65 -41.67
C SER A 318 17.13 -24.80 -42.67
N THR A 319 15.97 -25.50 -42.65
CA THR A 319 15.26 -25.96 -43.86
C THR A 319 13.75 -26.12 -43.59
N GLU A 320 12.99 -25.80 -44.64
CA GLU A 320 11.55 -25.56 -44.77
C GLU A 320 10.60 -26.78 -44.77
N ALA A 321 9.33 -26.47 -44.45
CA ALA A 321 8.05 -26.87 -45.09
C ALA A 321 7.77 -28.30 -45.57
N SER A 322 6.61 -28.84 -45.15
CA SER A 322 5.68 -29.50 -46.08
C SER A 322 4.22 -29.51 -45.58
N THR A 323 3.34 -29.24 -46.53
CA THR A 323 1.88 -29.08 -46.51
C THR A 323 1.10 -30.39 -46.47
N VAL A 324 -0.10 -30.42 -45.86
CA VAL A 324 -1.29 -31.10 -46.43
C VAL A 324 -2.55 -30.33 -46.04
N ALA A 325 -3.33 -29.94 -47.05
CA ALA A 325 -4.68 -29.39 -46.94
C ALA A 325 -5.72 -30.49 -47.21
N THR A 326 -6.84 -30.46 -46.46
CA THR A 326 -8.16 -30.95 -46.90
C THR A 326 -9.25 -30.14 -46.19
N ASP A 327 -10.14 -29.56 -46.96
CA ASP A 327 -11.32 -28.74 -46.60
C ASP A 327 -12.61 -29.57 -46.84
N PRO A 328 -13.84 -29.01 -46.73
CA PRO A 328 -14.66 -28.70 -45.54
C PRO A 328 -15.90 -29.61 -45.42
N THR A 329 -16.65 -29.59 -44.31
CA THR A 329 -18.10 -29.86 -44.31
C THR A 329 -18.82 -29.27 -43.07
N GLU A 330 -19.79 -28.39 -43.37
CA GLU A 330 -21.07 -28.02 -42.73
C GLU A 330 -21.24 -27.81 -41.20
N ALA A 331 -21.92 -26.68 -40.93
CA ALA A 331 -22.61 -26.31 -39.69
C ALA A 331 -23.78 -27.26 -39.35
N PRO A 332 -24.31 -27.16 -38.12
CA PRO A 332 -25.63 -26.54 -38.03
C PRO A 332 -25.81 -25.57 -36.86
N THR A 333 -26.67 -24.59 -37.13
CA THR A 333 -27.28 -23.59 -36.26
C THR A 333 -28.27 -24.25 -35.30
N GLU A 334 -28.26 -23.88 -34.02
CA GLU A 334 -29.43 -24.02 -33.14
C GLU A 334 -29.89 -22.66 -32.63
N THR A 335 -31.11 -22.34 -33.04
CA THR A 335 -31.96 -21.23 -32.62
C THR A 335 -32.70 -21.66 -31.36
N THR A 336 -32.84 -20.79 -30.36
CA THR A 336 -33.86 -20.95 -29.31
C THR A 336 -34.75 -19.71 -29.26
N GLU A 337 -36.03 -19.93 -29.57
CA GLU A 337 -37.15 -19.01 -29.41
C GLU A 337 -37.38 -18.65 -27.93
N SER A 338 -37.82 -17.43 -27.67
CA SER A 338 -38.78 -17.18 -26.60
C SER A 338 -39.81 -16.14 -27.05
N THR A 339 -41.05 -16.43 -26.69
CA THR A 339 -42.31 -16.03 -27.29
C THR A 339 -42.87 -14.74 -26.66
N GLU A 340 -43.44 -13.87 -27.49
CA GLU A 340 -44.26 -12.71 -27.08
C GLU A 340 -45.61 -13.12 -26.49
N ALA A 341 -46.14 -12.30 -25.58
CA ALA A 341 -47.59 -12.06 -25.52
C ALA A 341 -47.93 -10.65 -25.00
N SER A 342 -48.55 -9.91 -25.92
CA SER A 342 -49.21 -8.59 -25.91
C SER A 342 -50.25 -8.35 -24.81
N THR A 343 -50.43 -7.08 -24.40
CA THR A 343 -51.78 -6.47 -24.33
C THR A 343 -51.80 -4.93 -24.54
N VAL A 344 -52.38 -4.53 -25.68
CA VAL A 344 -53.50 -3.58 -25.90
C VAL A 344 -53.36 -2.08 -25.52
N ALA A 345 -53.48 -1.26 -26.56
CA ALA A 345 -53.63 0.20 -26.58
C ALA A 345 -55.10 0.68 -26.50
N THR A 346 -55.31 1.92 -26.04
CA THR A 346 -56.49 2.75 -26.36
C THR A 346 -56.10 4.23 -26.54
N ASP A 347 -56.19 4.65 -27.80
CA ASP A 347 -56.61 5.93 -28.43
C ASP A 347 -56.03 7.31 -28.03
N PRO A 348 -55.92 8.23 -29.02
CA PRO A 348 -54.99 9.36 -29.02
C PRO A 348 -55.66 10.64 -28.54
N THR A 349 -54.89 11.50 -27.89
CA THR A 349 -55.26 12.91 -27.73
C THR A 349 -54.19 13.77 -28.39
N GLU A 350 -54.61 14.36 -29.50
CA GLU A 350 -54.22 15.68 -30.02
C GLU A 350 -52.74 16.08 -29.94
N THR A 351 -52.10 15.92 -31.10
CA THR A 351 -50.87 16.56 -31.56
C THR A 351 -50.76 18.02 -31.10
N THR A 352 -49.90 18.26 -30.11
CA THR A 352 -49.00 19.40 -30.14
C THR A 352 -47.68 18.89 -30.68
N GLU A 353 -47.25 19.40 -31.84
CA GLU A 353 -45.89 19.22 -32.35
C GLU A 353 -44.88 19.57 -31.23
N PRO A 354 -43.98 18.65 -30.82
CA PRO A 354 -42.66 19.08 -30.39
C PRO A 354 -41.81 19.14 -31.67
N THR A 355 -41.39 20.35 -31.97
CA THR A 355 -40.20 20.68 -32.75
C THR A 355 -39.17 19.54 -32.74
N GLU A 356 -38.66 19.17 -33.91
CA GLU A 356 -37.41 18.41 -34.04
C GLU A 356 -36.28 19.14 -33.30
N GLU A 357 -36.13 18.90 -32.00
CA GLU A 357 -34.87 19.14 -31.31
C GLU A 357 -34.10 17.83 -31.34
N ASN A 358 -33.09 17.78 -32.21
CA ASN A 358 -32.01 16.81 -32.10
C ASN A 358 -31.44 16.91 -30.68
N HIS A 359 -31.78 15.96 -29.80
CA HIS A 359 -31.16 15.85 -28.48
C HIS A 359 -29.64 15.80 -28.70
N LYS A 360 -28.90 16.70 -28.06
CA LYS A 360 -27.44 16.73 -28.20
C LYS A 360 -26.84 15.60 -27.36
N LYS A 361 -25.71 15.05 -27.82
CA LYS A 361 -24.90 14.14 -27.02
C LYS A 361 -24.56 14.79 -25.66
N GLY A 362 -24.91 14.14 -24.55
CA GLY A 362 -24.75 14.69 -23.20
C GLY A 362 -25.93 15.49 -22.63
N ASP A 363 -27.01 15.72 -23.38
CA ASP A 363 -28.25 16.35 -22.89
C ASP A 363 -29.27 15.27 -22.52
N LEU A 364 -29.23 14.85 -21.25
CA LEU A 364 -29.97 13.70 -20.74
C LEU A 364 -31.36 14.05 -20.22
N ASN A 365 -31.66 15.34 -20.02
CA ASN A 365 -32.99 15.79 -19.61
C ASN A 365 -33.79 16.42 -20.77
N GLY A 366 -33.18 16.61 -21.94
CA GLY A 366 -33.82 17.14 -23.15
C GLY A 366 -34.10 18.64 -23.05
N ASP A 367 -33.35 19.38 -22.23
CA ASP A 367 -33.55 20.83 -22.05
C ASP A 367 -32.74 21.70 -23.03
N GLY A 368 -31.95 21.05 -23.90
CA GLY A 368 -31.12 21.67 -24.93
C GLY A 368 -29.72 22.09 -24.45
N ASN A 369 -29.44 21.98 -23.14
CA ASN A 369 -28.18 22.36 -22.50
C ASN A 369 -27.52 21.15 -21.84
N ILE A 370 -26.19 21.16 -21.80
CA ILE A 370 -25.40 20.14 -21.10
C ILE A 370 -24.98 20.73 -19.76
N THR A 371 -25.53 20.22 -18.67
CA THR A 371 -25.35 20.77 -17.32
C THR A 371 -25.02 19.69 -16.28
N VAL A 372 -24.77 20.11 -15.04
CA VAL A 372 -24.58 19.20 -13.90
C VAL A 372 -25.79 18.30 -13.64
N SER A 373 -26.98 18.69 -14.10
CA SER A 373 -28.19 17.88 -14.00
C SER A 373 -28.09 16.62 -14.86
N ASP A 374 -27.50 16.72 -16.05
CA ASP A 374 -27.31 15.62 -16.99
C ASP A 374 -26.29 14.61 -16.46
N ALA A 375 -25.17 15.12 -15.92
CA ALA A 375 -24.19 14.29 -15.23
C ALA A 375 -24.79 13.57 -14.00
N ALA A 376 -25.72 14.21 -13.28
CA ALA A 376 -26.40 13.57 -12.16
C ALA A 376 -27.37 12.46 -12.61
N ILE A 377 -28.05 12.63 -13.75
CA ILE A 377 -28.92 11.61 -14.34
C ILE A 377 -28.10 10.38 -14.76
N LEU A 378 -27.00 10.60 -15.49
CA LEU A 378 -26.12 9.51 -15.90
C LEU A 378 -25.50 8.79 -14.70
N GLY A 379 -25.06 9.54 -13.67
CA GLY A 379 -24.54 8.96 -12.43
C GLY A 379 -25.56 8.09 -11.67
N LYS A 380 -26.83 8.49 -11.63
CA LYS A 380 -27.90 7.69 -11.01
C LYS A 380 -28.17 6.41 -11.78
N PHE A 381 -28.18 6.47 -13.12
CA PHE A 381 -28.34 5.30 -13.97
C PHE A 381 -27.19 4.30 -13.77
N LEU A 382 -25.94 4.78 -13.80
CA LEU A 382 -24.75 3.93 -13.64
C LEU A 382 -24.65 3.28 -12.25
N THR A 383 -25.17 3.96 -11.22
CA THR A 383 -25.22 3.43 -9.85
C THR A 383 -26.49 2.64 -9.55
N LYS A 384 -27.33 2.37 -10.56
CA LYS A 384 -28.59 1.63 -10.44
C LYS A 384 -29.60 2.24 -9.46
N GLN A 385 -29.53 3.56 -9.25
CA GLN A 385 -30.56 4.29 -8.51
C GLN A 385 -31.82 4.51 -9.35
N THR A 386 -31.71 4.36 -10.67
CA THR A 386 -32.81 4.37 -11.63
C THR A 386 -32.59 3.25 -12.65
N ASP A 387 -33.62 2.45 -12.90
CA ASP A 387 -33.53 1.30 -13.82
C ASP A 387 -33.60 1.69 -15.31
N SER A 388 -34.08 2.89 -15.61
CA SER A 388 -34.14 3.43 -16.97
C SER A 388 -33.92 4.94 -17.01
N LEU A 389 -33.38 5.40 -18.12
CA LEU A 389 -33.29 6.82 -18.46
C LEU A 389 -34.61 7.23 -19.13
N SER A 390 -35.32 8.21 -18.55
CA SER A 390 -36.57 8.74 -19.10
C SER A 390 -36.27 9.76 -20.20
N ILE A 391 -35.73 9.27 -21.32
CA ILE A 391 -35.30 10.08 -22.47
C ILE A 391 -36.14 9.69 -23.69
N GLU A 392 -36.67 10.66 -24.44
CA GLU A 392 -37.50 10.40 -25.63
C GLU A 392 -36.67 9.90 -26.84
N THR A 393 -35.37 10.17 -26.86
CA THR A 393 -34.39 9.72 -27.85
C THR A 393 -33.60 8.48 -27.40
N ASP A 394 -32.89 7.84 -28.33
CA ASP A 394 -32.03 6.68 -28.07
C ASP A 394 -31.03 6.96 -26.92
N PRO A 395 -31.14 6.27 -25.78
CA PRO A 395 -30.25 6.47 -24.64
C PRO A 395 -28.79 6.21 -24.98
N LEU A 396 -28.50 5.32 -25.94
CA LEU A 396 -27.13 5.03 -26.35
C LEU A 396 -26.50 6.25 -27.02
N TYR A 397 -27.22 6.89 -27.96
CA TYR A 397 -26.72 8.09 -28.65
C TYR A 397 -26.41 9.25 -27.69
N VAL A 398 -27.27 9.48 -26.70
CA VAL A 398 -27.13 10.62 -25.78
C VAL A 398 -26.08 10.37 -24.70
N CYS A 399 -25.95 9.12 -24.24
CA CYS A 399 -25.10 8.78 -23.09
C CYS A 399 -23.71 8.27 -23.46
N ASP A 400 -23.52 7.59 -24.59
CA ASP A 400 -22.23 7.01 -25.00
C ASP A 400 -21.29 8.12 -25.49
N MET A 401 -20.65 8.85 -24.58
CA MET A 401 -19.84 10.05 -24.87
C MET A 401 -18.57 9.75 -25.64
N ASN A 402 -18.01 8.54 -25.53
CA ASN A 402 -16.80 8.13 -26.26
C ASN A 402 -17.08 7.35 -27.56
N SER A 403 -18.35 7.05 -27.88
CA SER A 403 -18.76 6.28 -29.05
C SER A 403 -18.22 4.84 -29.06
N ASP A 404 -18.15 4.19 -27.89
CA ASP A 404 -17.75 2.80 -27.72
C ASP A 404 -18.92 1.80 -27.68
N GLU A 405 -20.13 2.29 -27.96
CA GLU A 405 -21.42 1.57 -27.92
C GLU A 405 -21.78 1.02 -26.53
N LYS A 406 -21.17 1.53 -25.46
CA LYS A 406 -21.49 1.18 -24.07
C LYS A 406 -21.84 2.45 -23.30
N ILE A 407 -22.70 2.29 -22.30
CA ILE A 407 -23.02 3.35 -21.33
C ILE A 407 -22.39 2.93 -20.00
N ASN A 408 -21.31 3.59 -19.61
CA ASN A 408 -20.53 3.25 -18.44
C ASN A 408 -19.90 4.50 -17.77
N VAL A 409 -19.03 4.28 -16.78
CA VAL A 409 -18.42 5.37 -16.01
C VAL A 409 -17.54 6.30 -16.85
N PHE A 410 -16.95 5.81 -17.95
CA PHE A 410 -16.13 6.62 -18.85
C PHE A 410 -16.97 7.71 -19.54
N ASP A 411 -18.22 7.42 -19.85
CA ASP A 411 -19.14 8.41 -20.41
C ASP A 411 -19.47 9.52 -19.43
N LEU A 412 -19.69 9.17 -18.17
CA LEU A 412 -19.92 10.14 -17.11
C LEU A 412 -18.71 11.03 -16.88
N VAL A 413 -17.50 10.48 -17.00
CA VAL A 413 -16.25 11.25 -16.89
C VAL A 413 -16.14 12.27 -18.02
N ILE A 414 -16.42 11.87 -19.26
CA ILE A 414 -16.39 12.78 -20.41
C ILE A 414 -17.48 13.85 -20.28
N LEU A 415 -18.68 13.46 -19.87
CA LEU A 415 -19.77 14.40 -19.64
C LEU A 415 -19.40 15.43 -18.56
N LYS A 416 -18.83 15.00 -17.44
CA LYS A 416 -18.36 15.91 -16.37
C LYS A 416 -17.22 16.81 -16.83
N ARG A 417 -16.32 16.31 -17.70
CA ARG A 417 -15.23 17.11 -18.26
C ARG A 417 -15.76 18.24 -19.15
N MET A 418 -16.76 17.95 -19.99
CA MET A 418 -17.41 18.98 -20.81
C MET A 418 -18.02 20.11 -19.97
N LEU A 419 -18.55 19.81 -18.77
CA LEU A 419 -19.11 20.82 -17.87
C LEU A 419 -18.07 21.75 -17.23
N VAL A 420 -16.82 21.30 -17.12
CA VAL A 420 -15.72 22.09 -16.56
C VAL A 420 -15.05 22.96 -17.63
N GLU A 421 -15.17 22.54 -18.90
CA GLU A 421 -14.59 23.23 -20.06
C GLU A 421 -15.58 24.20 -20.77
N ALA A 422 -16.87 24.21 -20.38
CA ALA A 422 -17.96 24.98 -21.01
C ALA A 422 -18.10 26.44 -20.53
#